data_AF-A0A5C7QTC8-F1
#
_entry.id   AF-A0A5C7QTC8-F1
#
_cell.length_a   1.000
_cell.length_b   1.000
_cell.length_c   1.000
_cell.angle_alpha   90.00
_cell.angle_beta   90.00
_cell.angle_gamma   90.00
#
_symmetry.space_group_name_H-M   'P 1'
#
loop_
_entity.id
_entity.type
_entity.pdbx_description
1 polymer ?
#
loop_
_entity_poly.entity_id
_entity_poly.type
_entity_poly.pdbx_seq_one_letter_code
_entity_poly.pdbx_strand_id
1 'polypeptide(L)'
;MSKDIMGGVLQEWFENWMIKNHIKFFKPTNTQEPPDFYLADGSHLEVKAFNALANPGFDLANFDAYTRSLLTHPERLDANHLIFAYKLVGDSLQVVDIWLKKIWEMAGASDLNILSLQVKQGVPVNIRPKDWRTCDSSFGDRRLFVNSLHLALKKFYPERYKGNEWLVAVQTIYQQKTGRSL
;
A
#
# COMPACT_ATOMS: atom_id res chain seq x y z
N MET A 1 -20.23 9.49 11.03
CA MET A 1 -19.19 8.47 11.26
C MET A 1 -17.97 8.82 10.43
N SER A 2 -16.77 8.88 11.00
CA SER A 2 -15.55 9.23 10.26
C SER A 2 -15.13 8.09 9.33
N LYS A 3 -14.41 8.41 8.25
CA LYS A 3 -13.90 7.44 7.26
C LYS A 3 -13.03 6.35 7.90
N ASP A 4 -12.33 6.71 8.99
CA ASP A 4 -11.40 5.83 9.70
C ASP A 4 -12.12 4.73 10.48
N ILE A 5 -13.31 5.01 11.02
CA ILE A 5 -14.10 4.00 11.77
C ILE A 5 -14.53 2.87 10.85
N MET A 6 -14.98 3.17 9.64
CA MET A 6 -15.45 2.15 8.69
C MET A 6 -14.31 1.24 8.20
N GLY A 7 -13.10 1.80 8.03
CA GLY A 7 -11.91 1.02 7.72
C GLY A 7 -11.60 0.00 8.80
N GLY A 8 -11.56 0.45 10.06
CA GLY A 8 -11.34 -0.45 11.21
C GLY A 8 -12.42 -1.53 11.34
N VAL A 9 -13.70 -1.17 11.19
CA VAL A 9 -14.82 -2.13 11.28
C VAL A 9 -14.72 -3.21 10.21
N LEU A 10 -14.40 -2.87 8.96
CA LEU A 10 -14.27 -3.85 7.88
C LEU A 10 -13.05 -4.76 8.05
N GLN A 11 -11.94 -4.23 8.59
CA GLN A 11 -10.77 -5.02 8.93
C GLN A 11 -11.07 -6.03 10.06
N GLU A 12 -11.73 -5.59 11.14
CA GLU A 12 -12.15 -6.46 12.24
C GLU A 12 -13.18 -7.50 11.78
N TRP A 13 -14.13 -7.10 10.93
CA TRP A 13 -15.08 -8.04 10.34
C TRP A 13 -14.36 -9.12 9.52
N PHE A 14 -13.38 -8.73 8.70
CA PHE A 14 -12.62 -9.67 7.87
C PHE A 14 -11.79 -10.64 8.71
N GLU A 15 -11.18 -10.16 9.80
CA GLU A 15 -10.51 -11.01 10.78
C GLU A 15 -11.46 -12.05 11.38
N ASN A 16 -12.62 -11.62 11.87
CA ASN A 16 -13.62 -12.52 12.44
C ASN A 16 -14.14 -13.52 11.40
N TRP A 17 -14.28 -13.10 10.14
CA TRP A 17 -14.60 -14.00 9.05
C TRP A 17 -13.49 -15.06 8.83
N MET A 18 -12.21 -14.67 8.85
CA MET A 18 -11.10 -15.64 8.75
C MET A 18 -11.12 -16.65 9.90
N ILE A 19 -11.31 -16.19 11.15
CA ILE A 19 -11.41 -17.05 12.34
C ILE A 19 -12.57 -18.04 12.18
N LYS A 20 -13.75 -17.55 11.81
CA LYS A 20 -14.97 -18.37 11.63
C LYS A 20 -14.81 -19.43 10.54
N ASN A 21 -14.01 -19.15 9.51
CA ASN A 21 -13.73 -20.07 8.40
C ASN A 21 -12.45 -20.90 8.62
N HIS A 22 -11.87 -20.87 9.82
CA HIS A 22 -10.64 -21.61 10.16
C HIS A 22 -9.44 -21.29 9.24
N ILE A 23 -9.38 -20.07 8.73
CA ILE A 23 -8.24 -19.58 7.94
C ILE A 23 -7.15 -19.16 8.91
N LYS A 24 -5.97 -19.77 8.80
CA LYS A 24 -4.81 -19.46 9.64
C LYS A 24 -4.16 -18.15 9.20
N PHE A 25 -3.95 -17.25 10.16
CA PHE A 25 -3.19 -16.01 10.00
C PHE A 25 -2.49 -15.64 11.31
N PHE A 26 -1.55 -14.72 11.22
CA PHE A 26 -0.87 -14.11 12.36
C PHE A 26 -0.93 -12.59 12.23
N LYS A 27 -0.89 -11.88 13.35
CA LYS A 27 -0.78 -10.41 13.37
C LYS A 27 0.63 -9.98 13.75
N PRO A 28 1.12 -8.84 13.24
CA PRO A 28 2.37 -8.26 13.72
C PRO A 28 2.28 -7.92 15.21
N THR A 29 3.41 -8.04 15.93
CA THR A 29 3.51 -7.62 17.34
C THR A 29 3.27 -6.12 17.50
N ASN A 30 3.67 -5.32 16.51
CA ASN A 30 3.37 -3.90 16.43
C ASN A 30 2.27 -3.67 15.38
N THR A 31 1.03 -3.44 15.84
CA THR A 31 -0.13 -3.21 14.96
C THR A 31 -0.06 -1.89 14.19
N GLN A 32 0.92 -1.02 14.48
CA GLN A 32 1.17 0.20 13.72
C GLN A 32 2.07 -0.03 12.51
N GLU A 33 2.60 -1.24 12.32
CA GLU A 33 3.47 -1.60 11.20
C GLU A 33 2.80 -2.59 10.25
N PRO A 34 2.94 -2.41 8.92
CA PRO A 34 2.43 -3.35 7.93
C PRO A 34 3.16 -4.71 8.01
N PRO A 35 2.49 -5.84 7.67
CA PRO A 35 1.10 -5.94 7.22
C PRO A 35 0.07 -6.05 8.36
N ASP A 36 -1.21 -5.81 8.07
CA ASP A 36 -2.30 -6.15 9.00
C ASP A 36 -2.33 -7.64 9.37
N PHE A 37 -2.08 -8.52 8.39
CA PHE A 37 -2.05 -9.97 8.56
C PHE A 37 -0.89 -10.63 7.81
N TYR A 38 -0.29 -11.64 8.44
CA TYR A 38 0.54 -12.65 7.80
C TYR A 38 -0.31 -13.89 7.56
N LEU A 39 -0.46 -14.30 6.30
CA LEU A 39 -1.19 -15.51 5.93
C LEU A 39 -0.31 -16.75 6.12
N ALA A 40 -0.94 -17.92 6.15
CA ALA A 40 -0.25 -19.20 6.40
C ALA A 40 0.84 -19.55 5.38
N ASP A 41 0.76 -19.02 4.16
CA ASP A 41 1.76 -19.17 3.10
C ASP A 41 2.92 -18.16 3.21
N GLY A 42 2.93 -17.32 4.25
CA GLY A 42 3.90 -16.24 4.45
C GLY A 42 3.55 -14.95 3.70
N SER A 43 2.43 -14.90 2.97
CA SER A 43 2.01 -13.70 2.26
C SER A 43 1.58 -12.60 3.24
N HIS A 44 1.97 -11.37 2.92
CA HIS A 44 1.54 -10.17 3.63
C HIS A 44 0.19 -9.70 3.09
N LEU A 45 -0.75 -9.36 3.97
CA LEU A 45 -2.08 -8.86 3.62
C LEU A 45 -2.42 -7.58 4.39
N GLU A 46 -2.74 -6.53 3.64
CA GLU A 46 -3.24 -5.25 4.09
C GLU A 46 -4.73 -5.13 3.77
N VAL A 47 -5.54 -4.63 4.71
CA VAL A 47 -6.95 -4.35 4.47
C VAL A 47 -7.14 -2.86 4.28
N LYS A 48 -7.79 -2.48 3.18
CA LYS A 48 -8.16 -1.08 2.89
C LYS A 48 -9.66 -0.99 2.67
N ALA A 49 -10.24 0.15 3.03
CA ALA A 49 -11.64 0.42 2.73
C ALA A 49 -11.86 1.87 2.31
N PHE A 50 -12.84 2.10 1.46
CA PHE A 50 -13.24 3.45 1.07
C PHE A 50 -14.72 3.52 0.66
N ASN A 51 -15.29 4.71 0.75
CA ASN A 51 -16.65 4.95 0.27
C ASN A 51 -16.68 4.89 -1.26
N ALA A 52 -17.46 3.96 -1.81
CA ALA A 52 -17.62 3.70 -3.25
C ALA A 52 -18.07 4.94 -4.05
N LEU A 53 -18.78 5.86 -3.42
CA LEU A 53 -19.26 7.12 -4.03
C LEU A 53 -18.17 8.21 -4.09
N ALA A 54 -16.99 7.96 -3.54
CA ALA A 54 -15.84 8.86 -3.58
C ALA A 54 -14.62 8.17 -4.19
N ASN A 55 -13.59 8.94 -4.50
CA ASN A 55 -12.30 8.39 -4.91
C ASN A 55 -11.63 7.66 -3.74
N PRO A 56 -10.79 6.64 -4.00
CA PRO A 56 -10.03 5.92 -2.97
C PRO A 56 -9.27 6.88 -2.05
N GLY A 57 -9.74 6.97 -0.81
CA GLY A 57 -9.33 7.98 0.16
C GLY A 57 -8.29 7.52 1.18
N PHE A 58 -7.89 6.25 1.16
CA PHE A 58 -6.94 5.67 2.09
C PHE A 58 -5.49 5.93 1.69
N ASP A 59 -4.58 5.78 2.65
CA ASP A 59 -3.14 5.81 2.42
C ASP A 59 -2.63 4.40 2.09
N LEU A 60 -1.72 4.30 1.12
CA LEU A 60 -1.06 3.03 0.80
C LEU A 60 0.05 2.74 1.81
N ALA A 61 0.90 3.73 2.08
CA ALA A 61 1.92 3.69 3.13
C ALA A 61 2.44 5.10 3.43
N ASN A 62 3.06 5.30 4.59
CA ASN A 62 3.88 6.48 4.83
C ASN A 62 5.14 6.44 3.94
N PHE A 63 5.39 7.49 3.16
CA PHE A 63 6.44 7.50 2.13
C PHE A 63 7.84 7.23 2.70
N ASP A 64 8.19 7.95 3.77
CA ASP A 64 9.48 7.87 4.43
C ASP A 64 9.69 6.53 5.14
N ALA A 65 8.69 6.07 5.89
CA ALA A 65 8.76 4.77 6.57
C ALA A 65 8.82 3.62 5.56
N TYR A 66 8.03 3.68 4.49
CA TYR A 66 7.98 2.65 3.46
C TYR A 66 9.32 2.53 2.74
N THR A 67 9.84 3.63 2.20
CA THR A 67 11.12 3.65 1.47
C THR A 67 12.31 3.23 2.32
N ARG A 68 12.33 3.57 3.63
CA ARG A 68 13.33 3.04 4.56
C ARG A 68 13.15 1.55 4.78
N SER A 69 11.92 1.08 4.97
CA SER A 69 11.66 -0.34 5.21
C SER A 69 12.05 -1.23 4.04
N LEU A 70 12.02 -0.73 2.79
CA LEU A 70 12.47 -1.49 1.64
C LEU A 70 13.98 -1.80 1.65
N LEU A 71 14.78 -1.09 2.46
CA LEU A 71 16.20 -1.39 2.63
C LEU A 71 16.46 -2.61 3.52
N THR A 72 15.45 -3.11 4.24
CA THR A 72 15.60 -4.29 5.11
C THR A 72 14.53 -5.35 4.84
N HIS A 73 13.34 -4.93 4.41
CA HIS A 73 12.16 -5.75 4.14
C HIS A 73 11.56 -5.47 2.76
N PRO A 74 12.31 -5.59 1.65
CA PRO A 74 11.79 -5.33 0.31
C PRO A 74 10.70 -6.32 -0.13
N GLU A 75 10.56 -7.48 0.52
CA GLU A 75 9.43 -8.41 0.33
C GLU A 75 8.06 -7.75 0.57
N ARG A 76 8.02 -6.62 1.30
CA ARG A 76 6.82 -5.78 1.48
C ARG A 76 6.26 -5.22 0.17
N LEU A 77 7.05 -5.17 -0.90
CA LEU A 77 6.54 -4.84 -2.24
C LEU A 77 5.44 -5.83 -2.64
N ASP A 78 5.61 -7.11 -2.32
CA ASP A 78 4.69 -8.17 -2.73
C ASP A 78 3.47 -8.30 -1.82
N ALA A 79 3.27 -7.37 -0.89
CA ALA A 79 2.08 -7.36 -0.03
C ALA A 79 0.79 -7.24 -0.86
N ASN A 80 -0.18 -8.07 -0.53
CA ASN A 80 -1.53 -8.00 -1.08
C ASN A 80 -2.34 -6.95 -0.32
N HIS A 81 -3.15 -6.19 -1.04
CA HIS A 81 -4.09 -5.24 -0.46
C HIS A 81 -5.50 -5.71 -0.81
N LEU A 82 -6.24 -6.18 0.19
CA LEU A 82 -7.66 -6.51 0.09
C LEU A 82 -8.46 -5.24 0.33
N ILE A 83 -9.14 -4.77 -0.71
CA ILE A 83 -9.77 -3.45 -0.72
C ILE A 83 -11.28 -3.63 -0.79
N PHE A 84 -11.98 -3.05 0.18
CA PHE A 84 -13.45 -3.00 0.24
C PHE A 84 -13.95 -1.62 -0.18
N ALA A 85 -14.70 -1.53 -1.28
CA ALA A 85 -15.54 -0.36 -1.53
C ALA A 85 -16.87 -0.55 -0.82
N TYR A 86 -17.24 0.39 0.05
CA TYR A 86 -18.49 0.35 0.79
C TYR A 86 -19.39 1.53 0.45
N LYS A 87 -20.69 1.37 0.65
CA LYS A 87 -21.64 2.49 0.71
C LYS A 87 -22.54 2.33 1.93
N LEU A 88 -23.01 3.46 2.44
CA LEU A 88 -24.02 3.48 3.50
C LEU A 88 -25.39 3.61 2.84
N VAL A 89 -26.30 2.69 3.17
CA VAL A 89 -27.70 2.73 2.71
C VAL A 89 -28.58 2.69 3.95
N GLY A 90 -29.12 3.85 4.33
CA GLY A 90 -29.73 4.03 5.66
C GLY A 90 -28.71 3.72 6.76
N ASP A 91 -29.07 2.82 7.66
CA ASP A 91 -28.22 2.35 8.76
C ASP A 91 -27.38 1.11 8.42
N SER A 92 -27.41 0.65 7.16
CA SER A 92 -26.68 -0.54 6.71
C SER A 92 -25.40 -0.20 5.95
N LEU A 93 -24.32 -0.90 6.30
CA LEU A 93 -23.07 -0.91 5.55
C LEU A 93 -23.15 -1.98 4.45
N GLN A 94 -23.03 -1.58 3.19
CA GLN A 94 -23.00 -2.49 2.06
C GLN A 94 -21.62 -2.46 1.39
N VAL A 95 -20.96 -3.61 1.28
CA VAL A 95 -19.79 -3.79 0.41
C VAL A 95 -20.30 -3.89 -1.03
N VAL A 96 -19.84 -2.97 -1.88
CA VAL A 96 -20.26 -2.85 -3.29
C VAL A 96 -19.30 -3.60 -4.20
N ASP A 97 -18.00 -3.52 -3.91
CA ASP A 97 -16.95 -4.16 -4.67
C ASP A 97 -15.77 -4.54 -3.78
N ILE A 98 -15.01 -5.54 -4.24
CA ILE A 98 -13.82 -6.06 -3.58
C ILE A 98 -12.71 -6.21 -4.61
N TRP A 99 -11.49 -5.80 -4.26
CA TRP A 99 -10.30 -6.04 -5.08
C TRP A 99 -9.17 -6.63 -4.24
N LEU A 100 -8.31 -7.41 -4.89
CA LEU A 100 -7.02 -7.82 -4.38
C LEU A 100 -5.95 -7.22 -5.29
N LYS A 101 -5.13 -6.31 -4.75
CA LYS A 101 -4.14 -5.57 -5.55
C LYS A 101 -2.78 -5.48 -4.88
N LYS A 102 -1.75 -5.30 -5.70
CA LYS A 102 -0.41 -4.87 -5.27
C LYS A 102 -0.34 -3.36 -5.18
N ILE A 103 0.63 -2.84 -4.43
CA ILE A 103 0.78 -1.39 -4.25
C ILE A 103 1.00 -0.65 -5.58
N TRP A 104 1.74 -1.24 -6.52
CA TRP A 104 1.99 -0.65 -7.84
C TRP A 104 0.78 -0.69 -8.78
N GLU A 105 -0.24 -1.50 -8.49
CA GLU A 105 -1.51 -1.54 -9.23
C GLU A 105 -2.51 -0.50 -8.72
N MET A 106 -2.13 0.29 -7.71
CA MET A 106 -2.93 1.36 -7.13
C MET A 106 -2.20 2.70 -7.12
N ALA A 107 -0.89 2.69 -6.86
CA ALA A 107 -0.04 3.87 -7.01
C ALA A 107 0.17 4.17 -8.50
N GLY A 108 0.24 5.45 -8.84
CA GLY A 108 0.41 5.89 -10.22
C GLY A 108 1.27 7.14 -10.33
N ALA A 109 1.62 7.51 -11.55
CA ALA A 109 2.47 8.65 -11.84
C ALA A 109 1.83 10.01 -11.47
N SER A 110 2.69 11.00 -11.20
CA SER A 110 2.30 12.40 -10.99
C SER A 110 3.35 13.31 -11.62
N ASP A 111 2.92 14.21 -12.50
CA ASP A 111 3.80 15.22 -13.11
C ASP A 111 4.45 16.12 -12.05
N LEU A 112 3.72 16.41 -10.97
CA LEU A 112 4.21 17.24 -9.89
C LEU A 112 5.11 16.47 -8.92
N ASN A 113 4.75 15.27 -8.50
CA ASN A 113 5.42 14.58 -7.37
C ASN A 113 6.14 13.29 -7.77
N ILE A 114 6.32 13.03 -9.06
CA ILE A 114 6.80 11.78 -9.68
C ILE A 114 5.77 10.65 -9.56
N LEU A 115 5.25 10.42 -8.36
CA LEU A 115 4.16 9.50 -8.10
C LEU A 115 3.07 10.16 -7.25
N SER A 116 1.92 9.49 -7.16
CA SER A 116 0.77 9.91 -6.37
C SER A 116 1.13 9.96 -4.88
N LEU A 117 1.42 11.15 -4.37
CA LEU A 117 1.81 11.42 -2.99
C LEU A 117 0.90 12.49 -2.37
N GLN A 118 0.65 12.35 -1.07
CA GLN A 118 0.21 13.46 -0.23
C GLN A 118 1.46 14.21 0.24
N VAL A 119 1.57 15.49 -0.12
CA VAL A 119 2.68 16.37 0.28
C VAL A 119 2.13 17.45 1.22
N LYS A 120 2.76 17.64 2.38
CA LYS A 120 2.42 18.71 3.34
C LYS A 120 3.65 19.58 3.55
N GLN A 121 3.50 20.89 3.35
CA GLN A 121 4.60 21.87 3.50
C GLN A 121 5.86 21.48 2.70
N GLY A 122 5.68 20.94 1.48
CA GLY A 122 6.78 20.50 0.62
C GLY A 122 7.39 19.14 0.97
N VAL A 123 6.94 18.48 2.04
CA VAL A 123 7.44 17.17 2.48
C VAL A 123 6.45 16.07 2.11
N PRO A 124 6.89 14.97 1.46
CA PRO A 124 6.04 13.83 1.16
C PRO A 124 5.67 13.09 2.45
N VAL A 125 4.37 12.87 2.66
CA VAL A 125 3.85 12.21 3.86
C VAL A 125 3.43 10.78 3.53
N ASN A 126 2.44 10.62 2.65
CA ASN A 126 1.86 9.31 2.34
C ASN A 126 1.85 9.05 0.83
N ILE A 127 2.04 7.78 0.45
CA ILE A 127 1.77 7.28 -0.88
C ILE A 127 0.26 7.10 -1.02
N ARG A 128 -0.31 7.65 -2.10
CA ARG A 128 -1.76 7.73 -2.31
C ARG A 128 -2.18 6.91 -3.52
N PRO A 129 -3.31 6.19 -3.46
CA PRO A 129 -3.83 5.51 -4.63
C PRO A 129 -4.34 6.51 -5.67
N LYS A 130 -4.27 6.13 -6.94
CA LYS A 130 -5.10 6.69 -8.02
C LYS A 130 -6.43 5.93 -8.05
N ASP A 131 -7.44 6.51 -8.67
CA ASP A 131 -8.71 5.81 -8.86
C ASP A 131 -8.63 4.83 -10.03
N TRP A 132 -8.17 3.61 -9.74
CA TRP A 132 -8.02 2.53 -10.71
C TRP A 132 -9.35 2.06 -11.33
N ARG A 133 -10.49 2.52 -10.84
CA ARG A 133 -11.82 2.16 -11.40
C ARG A 133 -12.17 2.97 -12.64
N THR A 134 -11.63 4.18 -12.75
CA THR A 134 -12.04 5.16 -13.78
C THR A 134 -10.99 5.33 -14.86
N CYS A 135 -9.71 5.14 -14.53
CA CYS A 135 -8.61 5.14 -15.47
C CYS A 135 -7.45 4.35 -14.88
N ASP A 136 -6.90 3.40 -15.63
CA ASP A 136 -5.70 2.67 -15.22
C ASP A 136 -4.47 3.57 -15.39
N SER A 137 -4.29 4.44 -14.42
CA SER A 137 -3.11 5.30 -14.27
C SER A 137 -2.10 4.71 -13.28
N SER A 138 -2.26 3.43 -12.94
CA SER A 138 -1.35 2.72 -12.05
C SER A 138 -0.02 2.42 -12.76
N PHE A 139 1.02 2.08 -12.00
CA PHE A 139 2.30 1.72 -12.60
C PHE A 139 2.25 0.39 -13.37
N GLY A 140 1.33 -0.52 -13.02
CA GLY A 140 1.20 -1.85 -13.63
C GLY A 140 2.37 -2.81 -13.35
N ASP A 141 3.54 -2.28 -13.00
CA ASP A 141 4.77 -3.02 -12.78
C ASP A 141 5.52 -2.54 -11.52
N ARG A 142 6.08 -3.50 -10.78
CA ARG A 142 6.80 -3.28 -9.52
C ARG A 142 8.09 -2.52 -9.72
N ARG A 143 8.86 -2.83 -10.77
CA ARG A 143 10.12 -2.14 -11.06
C ARG A 143 9.87 -0.68 -11.42
N LEU A 144 8.83 -0.38 -12.20
CA LEU A 144 8.44 0.99 -12.52
C LEU A 144 8.04 1.77 -11.26
N PHE A 145 7.29 1.15 -10.35
CA PHE A 145 6.94 1.76 -9.06
C PHE A 145 8.18 2.08 -8.21
N VAL A 146 9.12 1.14 -8.06
CA VAL A 146 10.34 1.35 -7.26
C VAL A 146 11.27 2.38 -7.89
N ASN A 147 11.40 2.39 -9.22
CA ASN A 147 12.13 3.45 -9.92
C ASN A 147 11.51 4.82 -9.65
N SER A 148 10.18 4.90 -9.62
CA SER A 148 9.45 6.13 -9.30
C SER A 148 9.64 6.57 -7.85
N LEU A 149 9.69 5.63 -6.90
CA LEU A 149 10.08 5.91 -5.52
C LEU A 149 11.49 6.49 -5.43
N HIS A 150 12.46 5.90 -6.14
CA HIS A 150 13.84 6.40 -6.19
C HIS A 150 13.89 7.83 -6.72
N LEU A 151 13.23 8.10 -7.85
CA LEU A 151 13.17 9.44 -8.43
C LEU A 151 12.50 10.45 -7.48
N ALA A 152 11.46 10.05 -6.75
CA ALA A 152 10.85 10.89 -5.72
C ALA A 152 11.80 11.16 -4.55
N LEU A 153 12.55 10.16 -4.07
CA LEU A 153 13.58 10.35 -3.04
C LEU A 153 14.65 11.34 -3.48
N LYS A 154 15.12 11.27 -4.73
CA LYS A 154 16.06 12.26 -5.29
C LYS A 154 15.46 13.66 -5.36
N LYS A 155 14.17 13.76 -5.69
CA LYS A 155 13.45 15.05 -5.78
C LYS A 155 13.28 15.71 -4.41
N PHE A 156 12.79 14.97 -3.42
CA PHE A 156 12.43 15.52 -2.12
C PHE A 156 13.60 15.57 -1.13
N TYR A 157 14.61 14.70 -1.31
CA TYR A 157 15.77 14.61 -0.43
C TYR A 157 17.09 14.55 -1.24
N PRO A 158 17.39 15.55 -2.09
CA PRO A 158 18.51 15.53 -3.03
C PRO A 158 19.89 15.41 -2.36
N GLU A 159 20.05 15.97 -1.15
CA GLU A 159 21.31 15.85 -0.42
C GLU A 159 21.58 14.43 0.10
N ARG A 160 20.52 13.66 0.37
CA ARG A 160 20.61 12.29 0.88
C ARG A 160 20.70 11.26 -0.26
N TYR A 161 20.04 11.50 -1.39
CA TYR A 161 19.95 10.56 -2.51
C TYR A 161 20.48 11.19 -3.80
N LYS A 162 21.81 11.10 -4.02
CA LYS A 162 22.48 11.65 -5.21
C LYS A 162 22.65 10.61 -6.32
N GLY A 163 23.06 9.39 -5.95
CA GLY A 163 23.32 8.29 -6.87
C GLY A 163 22.15 7.32 -7.01
N ASN A 164 22.49 6.04 -7.19
CA ASN A 164 21.55 4.92 -7.32
C ASN A 164 21.69 3.92 -6.17
N GLU A 165 22.39 4.29 -5.09
CA GLU A 165 22.71 3.41 -3.97
C GLU A 165 21.47 2.82 -3.33
N TRP A 166 20.42 3.64 -3.14
CA TRP A 166 19.14 3.17 -2.60
C TRP A 166 18.48 2.14 -3.52
N LEU A 167 18.39 2.44 -4.83
CA LEU A 167 17.76 1.55 -5.81
C LEU A 167 18.51 0.22 -5.92
N VAL A 168 19.84 0.27 -6.00
CA VAL A 168 20.69 -0.93 -6.06
C VAL A 168 20.53 -1.76 -4.79
N ALA A 169 20.54 -1.13 -3.60
CA ALA A 169 20.34 -1.83 -2.34
C ALA A 169 18.98 -2.54 -2.29
N VAL A 170 17.89 -1.87 -2.65
CA VAL A 170 16.55 -2.47 -2.68
C VAL A 170 16.51 -3.64 -3.66
N GLN A 171 17.07 -3.49 -4.87
CA GLN A 171 17.13 -4.56 -5.87
C GLN A 171 17.90 -5.78 -5.38
N THR A 172 19.09 -5.57 -4.82
CA THR A 172 19.95 -6.65 -4.32
C THR A 172 19.28 -7.41 -3.19
N ILE A 173 18.75 -6.70 -2.18
CA ILE A 173 18.13 -7.34 -1.01
C ILE A 173 16.82 -8.02 -1.41
N TYR A 174 16.04 -7.43 -2.32
CA TYR A 174 14.83 -8.06 -2.85
C TYR A 174 15.14 -9.41 -3.52
N GLN A 175 16.16 -9.44 -4.38
CA GLN A 175 16.58 -10.68 -5.05
C GLN A 175 17.09 -11.72 -4.05
N GLN A 176 17.88 -11.30 -3.06
CA GLN A 176 18.37 -12.21 -2.00
C GLN A 176 17.24 -12.84 -1.20
N LYS A 177 16.19 -12.06 -0.86
CA LYS A 177 15.10 -12.52 0.00
C LYS A 177 14.01 -13.30 -0.72
N THR A 178 13.72 -12.95 -1.97
CA THR A 178 12.58 -13.52 -2.71
C THR A 178 13.00 -14.48 -3.80
N GLY A 179 14.28 -14.50 -4.18
CA GLY A 179 14.79 -15.21 -5.36
C GLY A 179 14.35 -14.64 -6.70
N ARG A 180 13.62 -13.51 -6.71
CA ARG A 180 13.06 -12.89 -7.93
C ARG A 180 13.79 -11.60 -8.25
N SER A 181 13.90 -11.26 -9.53
CA SER A 181 14.29 -9.91 -9.93
C SER A 181 13.18 -8.91 -9.62
N LEU A 182 13.58 -7.65 -9.47
CA LEU A 182 12.64 -6.54 -9.35
C LEU A 182 11.82 -6.36 -10.64
#